data_AF-A0A7Y2C2P2-F1
#
_entry.id   AF-A0A7Y2C2P2-F1
#
_cell.length_a   1.000
_cell.length_b   1.000
_cell.length_c   1.000
_cell.angle_alpha   90.00
_cell.angle_beta   90.00
_cell.angle_gamma   90.00
#
_symmetry.space_group_name_H-M   'P 1'
#
loop_
_entity.id
_entity.type
_entity.pdbx_description
1 polymer ?
#
loop_
_entity_poly.entity_id
_entity_poly.type
_entity_poly.pdbx_seq_one_letter_code
_entity_poly.pdbx_strand_id
1 'polypeptide(L)'
;MAQQVGINEQGDTIIVMDDGGWEKYTKERYEELVLQRSSSKEAKSAEEEEAEPELIWPEDAIDEDVSRMLEEEAQLADVPQEEVGQGKNKKKKKSGNKSPKTKKQKPGKNTRMLTKRELQLREEAMARADLAATESTLKLQEFEDASFELFLLEEELKNAYTNPKTTDEQIVSMEQKIVDQRQEEKTSKEAYERSRKLADFYYKLVDLPEDKRQKLLKKEYEKRGKEESELMATAIEESSPGLVDELHIEKKEFDVKDLKAQKKRQEKRDLISYPPKPKCPEMTVGYNEFTGKRKVSMPEAFLFSKTPKKMRLLLKDREYLEGYAGLAKVSNLTFLNLRIVISSTSAQKDYGLIEKGSRLTIKFIDGTSQVLFANNTVQGEVNSLEKTVTYEVSYYLDKSALKTLRKAEIDKLRLVWLTGFEDYDIYEVDFLANRIDCLQK
;
A
#
# COMPACT_ATOMS: atom_id res chain seq x y z
N MET A 1 13.27 -2.28 -37.34
CA MET A 1 14.60 -2.94 -37.41
C MET A 1 14.41 -4.43 -37.24
N ALA A 2 15.28 -5.27 -37.82
CA ALA A 2 15.12 -6.73 -37.80
C ALA A 2 15.33 -7.31 -36.38
N GLN A 3 14.30 -7.92 -35.80
CA GLN A 3 14.36 -8.54 -34.46
C GLN A 3 14.69 -10.03 -34.51
N GLN A 4 14.10 -10.74 -35.46
CA GLN A 4 14.22 -12.19 -35.55
C GLN A 4 14.07 -12.67 -36.99
N VAL A 5 14.86 -13.67 -37.35
CA VAL A 5 14.63 -14.46 -38.56
C VAL A 5 13.63 -15.55 -38.19
N GLY A 6 12.46 -15.52 -38.83
CA GLY A 6 11.37 -16.47 -38.63
C GLY A 6 11.15 -17.35 -39.86
N ILE A 7 10.27 -18.34 -39.73
CA ILE A 7 9.79 -19.15 -40.86
C ILE A 7 8.27 -18.94 -40.91
N ASN A 8 7.73 -18.58 -42.08
CA ASN A 8 6.29 -18.41 -42.25
C ASN A 8 5.58 -19.77 -42.44
N GLU A 9 4.24 -19.77 -42.50
CA GLU A 9 3.43 -20.97 -42.70
C GLU A 9 3.73 -21.72 -44.02
N GLN A 10 4.34 -21.03 -44.99
CA GLN A 10 4.74 -21.58 -46.28
C GLN A 10 6.17 -22.16 -46.27
N GLY A 11 6.88 -22.11 -45.13
CA GLY A 11 8.24 -22.58 -44.99
C GLY A 11 9.32 -21.60 -45.50
N ASP A 12 8.93 -20.40 -45.93
CA ASP A 12 9.86 -19.36 -46.33
C ASP A 12 10.49 -18.69 -45.10
N THR A 13 11.80 -18.49 -45.15
CA THR A 13 12.52 -17.69 -44.15
C THR A 13 12.17 -16.21 -44.32
N ILE A 14 11.77 -15.54 -43.25
CA ILE A 14 11.35 -14.13 -43.22
C ILE A 14 12.12 -13.34 -42.16
N ILE A 15 12.22 -12.03 -42.35
CA ILE A 15 12.76 -11.08 -41.38
C ILE A 15 11.58 -10.31 -40.79
N VAL A 16 11.43 -10.32 -39.46
CA VAL A 16 10.38 -9.57 -38.76
C VAL A 16 10.96 -8.25 -38.23
N MET A 17 10.30 -7.14 -38.55
CA MET A 17 10.69 -5.77 -38.18
C MET A 17 9.96 -5.32 -36.89
N ASP A 18 10.53 -4.34 -36.17
CA ASP A 18 9.96 -3.80 -34.91
C ASP A 18 8.55 -3.22 -35.03
N ASP A 19 8.14 -2.78 -36.22
CA ASP A 19 6.79 -2.27 -36.51
C ASP A 19 5.77 -3.39 -36.77
N GLY A 20 6.19 -4.66 -36.67
CA GLY A 20 5.38 -5.83 -36.99
C GLY A 20 5.32 -6.17 -38.49
N GLY A 21 6.00 -5.39 -39.34
CA GLY A 21 6.18 -5.73 -40.75
C GLY A 21 7.10 -6.93 -40.95
N TRP A 22 6.97 -7.61 -42.08
CA TRP A 22 7.85 -8.73 -42.44
C TRP A 22 8.26 -8.67 -43.92
N GLU A 23 9.49 -9.11 -44.20
CA GLU A 23 10.04 -9.22 -45.56
C GLU A 23 10.65 -10.61 -45.75
N LYS A 24 10.71 -11.10 -47.00
CA LYS A 24 11.38 -12.38 -47.31
C LYS A 24 12.88 -12.26 -47.03
N TYR A 25 13.45 -13.27 -46.39
CA TYR A 25 14.88 -13.25 -46.04
C TYR A 25 15.74 -13.32 -47.30
N THR A 26 16.53 -12.28 -47.52
CA THR A 26 17.70 -12.32 -48.39
C THR A 26 18.91 -11.87 -47.56
N LYS A 27 20.06 -12.51 -47.80
CA LYS A 27 21.30 -12.24 -47.04
C LYS A 27 21.71 -10.77 -47.13
N GLU A 28 21.63 -10.19 -48.33
CA GLU A 28 21.94 -8.79 -48.63
C GLU A 28 21.07 -7.82 -47.82
N ARG A 29 19.76 -8.09 -47.75
CA ARG A 29 18.81 -7.24 -47.01
C ARG A 29 19.02 -7.33 -45.50
N TYR A 30 19.33 -8.52 -45.00
CA TYR A 30 19.64 -8.71 -43.58
C TYR A 30 20.89 -7.93 -43.17
N GLU A 31 21.95 -8.00 -43.97
CA GLU A 31 23.19 -7.26 -43.73
C GLU A 31 22.97 -5.72 -43.77
N GLU A 32 22.15 -5.23 -44.70
CA GLU A 32 21.76 -3.80 -44.76
C GLU A 32 21.01 -3.34 -43.50
N LEU A 33 20.05 -4.14 -43.02
CA LEU A 33 19.28 -3.83 -41.81
C LEU A 33 20.14 -3.87 -40.53
N VAL A 34 21.16 -4.72 -40.49
CA VAL A 34 22.12 -4.77 -39.38
C VAL A 34 23.02 -3.51 -39.38
N LEU A 35 23.47 -3.07 -40.55
CA LEU A 35 24.29 -1.85 -40.70
C LEU A 35 23.51 -0.57 -40.32
N GLN A 36 22.23 -0.47 -40.69
CA GLN A 36 21.37 0.63 -40.27
C GLN A 36 21.14 0.68 -38.75
N ARG A 37 21.22 -0.48 -38.08
CA ARG A 37 21.09 -0.57 -36.62
C ARG A 37 22.35 -0.11 -35.89
N SER A 38 23.53 -0.37 -36.43
CA SER A 38 24.79 0.15 -35.86
C SER A 38 24.86 1.67 -35.98
N SER A 39 24.49 2.24 -37.13
CA SER A 39 24.54 3.70 -37.32
C SER A 39 23.50 4.45 -36.49
N SER A 40 22.30 3.89 -36.30
CA SER A 40 21.27 4.49 -35.43
C SER A 40 21.59 4.38 -33.93
N LYS A 41 22.41 3.41 -33.50
CA LYS A 41 22.92 3.35 -32.12
C LYS A 41 24.01 4.39 -31.87
N GLU A 42 24.90 4.61 -32.83
CA GLU A 42 25.92 5.66 -32.73
C GLU A 42 25.32 7.07 -32.79
N ALA A 43 24.24 7.28 -33.56
CA ALA A 43 23.50 8.54 -33.58
C ALA A 43 22.79 8.83 -32.23
N LYS A 44 22.23 7.81 -31.58
CA LYS A 44 21.58 7.98 -30.27
C LYS A 44 22.55 8.19 -29.12
N SER A 45 23.78 7.65 -29.18
CA SER A 45 24.79 7.95 -28.15
C SER A 45 25.41 9.34 -28.31
N ALA A 46 25.34 9.95 -29.49
CA ALA A 46 25.84 11.30 -29.73
C ALA A 46 24.81 12.40 -29.41
N GLU A 47 23.50 12.08 -29.45
CA GLU A 47 22.42 13.05 -29.20
C GLU A 47 21.99 13.11 -27.72
N GLU A 48 22.45 12.16 -26.89
CA GLU A 48 22.19 12.12 -25.43
C GLU A 48 23.32 12.80 -24.62
N GLU A 49 24.37 13.33 -25.27
CA GLU A 49 25.51 14.03 -24.63
C GLU A 49 25.46 15.58 -24.80
N GLU A 50 24.49 16.13 -25.54
CA GLU A 50 24.33 17.59 -25.73
C GLU A 50 22.91 18.10 -25.33
N ALA A 51 22.42 17.80 -24.13
CA ALA A 51 21.24 18.51 -23.58
C ALA A 51 21.03 18.34 -22.05
N GLU A 52 22.06 18.55 -21.23
CA GLU A 52 21.84 18.91 -19.81
C GLU A 52 22.54 20.23 -19.50
N PRO A 53 21.83 21.28 -19.02
CA PRO A 53 22.49 22.46 -18.51
C PRO A 53 23.21 22.09 -17.21
N GLU A 54 24.54 22.30 -17.18
CA GLU A 54 25.36 22.12 -15.98
C GLU A 54 24.78 22.91 -14.80
N LEU A 55 24.22 22.18 -13.84
CA LEU A 55 23.90 22.70 -12.52
C LEU A 55 25.22 22.79 -11.74
N ILE A 56 25.84 23.97 -11.75
CA ILE A 56 27.00 24.28 -10.91
C ILE A 56 26.52 24.30 -9.46
N TRP A 57 26.78 23.23 -8.72
CA TRP A 57 26.68 23.22 -7.26
C TRP A 57 27.95 23.89 -6.69
N PRO A 58 27.84 24.84 -5.74
CA PRO A 58 29.00 25.39 -5.07
C PRO A 58 29.63 24.30 -4.19
N GLU A 59 30.88 23.92 -4.48
CA GLU A 59 31.65 22.90 -3.74
C GLU A 59 32.05 23.34 -2.32
N ASP A 60 31.73 24.56 -1.88
CA ASP A 60 32.08 25.09 -0.56
C ASP A 60 30.86 25.19 0.37
N ALA A 61 30.21 24.07 0.68
CA ALA A 61 29.25 23.98 1.78
C ALA A 61 29.04 22.54 2.26
N ILE A 62 30.13 21.83 2.55
CA ILE A 62 30.05 20.63 3.39
C ILE A 62 30.26 21.11 4.83
N ASP A 63 29.15 21.16 5.58
CA ASP A 63 29.13 21.43 7.01
C ASP A 63 30.02 20.38 7.73
N GLU A 64 30.98 20.84 8.54
CA GLU A 64 31.91 19.99 9.32
C GLU A 64 31.18 18.94 10.20
N ASP A 65 29.89 19.12 10.44
CA ASP A 65 29.04 18.22 11.21
C ASP A 65 28.70 16.90 10.48
N VAL A 66 28.66 16.86 9.15
CA VAL A 66 28.30 15.64 8.40
C VAL A 66 29.48 14.65 8.32
N SER A 67 30.71 15.15 8.16
CA SER A 67 31.91 14.31 8.22
C SER A 67 32.14 13.72 9.61
N ARG A 68 31.78 14.45 10.67
CA ARG A 68 31.86 13.94 12.06
C ARG A 68 30.85 12.83 12.35
N MET A 69 29.68 12.85 11.71
CA MET A 69 28.67 11.80 11.86
C MET A 69 29.08 10.49 11.18
N LEU A 70 29.72 10.56 10.01
CA LEU A 70 30.17 9.37 9.28
C LEU A 70 31.39 8.69 9.95
N GLU A 71 32.25 9.44 10.64
CA GLU A 71 33.35 8.87 11.43
C GLU A 71 32.89 8.22 12.75
N GLU A 72 31.78 8.69 13.34
CA GLU A 72 31.23 8.11 14.58
C GLU A 72 30.49 6.79 14.32
N GLU A 73 29.90 6.63 13.12
CA GLU A 73 29.22 5.41 12.70
C GLU A 73 30.20 4.28 12.33
N ALA A 74 31.38 4.62 11.81
CA ALA A 74 32.44 3.65 11.49
C ALA A 74 33.11 3.04 12.75
N GLN A 75 33.02 3.69 13.92
CA GLN A 75 33.61 3.20 15.17
C GLN A 75 32.69 2.22 15.95
N LEU A 76 31.44 2.05 15.52
CA LEU A 76 30.46 1.16 16.17
C LEU A 76 30.33 -0.23 15.52
N ALA A 77 31.06 -0.51 14.44
CA ALA A 77 30.94 -1.75 13.67
C ALA A 77 31.92 -2.88 14.08
N ASP A 78 32.79 -2.69 15.06
CA ASP A 78 33.74 -3.73 15.53
C ASP A 78 33.26 -4.38 16.84
N VAL A 79 32.32 -5.32 16.73
CA VAL A 79 31.98 -6.28 17.79
C VAL A 79 32.43 -7.67 17.34
N PRO A 80 33.40 -8.32 18.01
CA PRO A 80 33.85 -9.66 17.64
C PRO A 80 32.76 -10.72 17.88
N GLN A 81 32.54 -11.58 16.90
CA GLN A 81 31.70 -12.77 17.03
C GLN A 81 32.38 -13.79 17.96
N GLU A 82 31.71 -14.17 19.05
CA GLU A 82 32.13 -15.28 19.91
C GLU A 82 31.89 -16.63 19.21
N GLU A 83 32.97 -17.40 19.05
CA GLU A 83 32.94 -18.78 18.56
C GLU A 83 32.28 -19.73 19.58
N VAL A 84 31.32 -20.52 19.08
CA VAL A 84 30.67 -21.62 19.81
C VAL A 84 31.64 -22.80 19.90
N GLY A 85 32.38 -22.88 21.00
CA GLY A 85 33.28 -23.98 21.33
C GLY A 85 32.57 -25.18 21.99
N GLN A 86 32.72 -26.36 21.38
CA GLN A 86 32.26 -27.65 21.88
C GLN A 86 32.94 -28.06 23.20
N GLY A 87 32.14 -28.36 24.22
CA GLY A 87 32.61 -28.85 25.52
C GLY A 87 33.03 -30.33 25.51
N LYS A 88 34.28 -30.61 25.87
CA LYS A 88 34.72 -31.93 26.37
C LYS A 88 35.25 -31.78 27.80
N ASN A 89 34.65 -32.58 28.68
CA ASN A 89 35.02 -32.78 30.08
C ASN A 89 36.47 -33.24 30.26
N LYS A 90 37.20 -32.64 31.21
CA LYS A 90 38.15 -33.37 32.09
C LYS A 90 38.51 -32.58 33.35
N LYS A 91 38.27 -33.23 34.50
CA LYS A 91 38.75 -32.88 35.84
C LYS A 91 40.28 -32.83 35.91
N LYS A 92 40.85 -31.84 36.61
CA LYS A 92 41.88 -32.03 37.65
C LYS A 92 42.18 -30.76 38.44
N LYS A 93 42.79 -31.01 39.61
CA LYS A 93 42.87 -30.20 40.83
C LYS A 93 44.03 -29.19 40.89
N LYS A 94 43.80 -28.18 41.75
CA LYS A 94 44.69 -27.56 42.76
C LYS A 94 45.70 -26.46 42.37
N SER A 95 45.68 -25.47 43.27
CA SER A 95 46.72 -24.56 43.79
C SER A 95 47.21 -23.40 42.91
N GLY A 96 46.62 -22.23 43.16
CA GLY A 96 47.27 -21.08 43.79
C GLY A 96 48.48 -20.46 43.11
N ASN A 97 48.31 -19.24 42.58
CA ASN A 97 49.13 -18.11 43.02
C ASN A 97 48.59 -16.76 42.51
N LYS A 98 48.69 -15.78 43.42
CA LYS A 98 48.91 -14.33 43.30
C LYS A 98 48.63 -13.61 41.97
N SER A 99 47.79 -12.59 42.15
CA SER A 99 47.38 -11.51 41.27
C SER A 99 48.51 -10.59 40.75
N PRO A 100 48.31 -9.99 39.57
CA PRO A 100 48.80 -8.65 39.26
C PRO A 100 47.64 -7.64 39.20
N LYS A 101 47.87 -6.46 39.81
CA LYS A 101 46.96 -5.31 39.85
C LYS A 101 46.67 -4.78 38.44
N THR A 102 45.47 -5.00 37.93
CA THR A 102 44.92 -4.25 36.79
C THR A 102 44.21 -2.98 37.27
N LYS A 103 44.53 -1.87 36.62
CA LYS A 103 43.95 -0.53 36.81
C LYS A 103 42.42 -0.60 36.78
N LYS A 104 41.78 -0.04 37.81
CA LYS A 104 40.34 0.26 37.84
C LYS A 104 39.98 1.13 36.64
N GLN A 105 39.40 0.53 35.60
CA GLN A 105 38.47 1.24 34.73
C GLN A 105 37.22 1.55 35.56
N LYS A 106 36.83 2.83 35.59
CA LYS A 106 35.58 3.27 36.20
C LYS A 106 34.43 2.61 35.42
N PRO A 107 33.50 1.89 36.06
CA PRO A 107 32.32 1.39 35.36
C PRO A 107 31.55 2.58 34.80
N GLY A 108 31.17 2.43 33.53
CA GLY A 108 30.43 3.40 32.74
C GLY A 108 29.16 3.87 33.43
N LYS A 109 28.77 5.08 33.02
CA LYS A 109 27.67 5.89 33.49
C LYS A 109 26.43 5.07 33.85
N ASN A 110 25.94 5.32 35.07
CA ASN A 110 24.63 4.96 35.60
C ASN A 110 23.55 4.84 34.53
N THR A 111 23.17 3.62 34.15
CA THR A 111 21.84 3.33 33.62
C THR A 111 20.86 3.52 34.77
N ARG A 112 20.54 4.78 35.07
CA ARG A 112 19.56 5.14 36.10
C ARG A 112 18.25 4.52 35.62
N MET A 113 17.77 3.49 36.32
CA MET A 113 16.47 2.89 36.01
C MET A 113 15.44 4.03 35.95
N LEU A 114 14.80 4.19 34.79
CA LEU A 114 13.73 5.15 34.61
C LEU A 114 12.66 4.85 35.65
N THR A 115 12.23 5.89 36.35
CA THR A 115 11.12 5.76 37.28
C THR A 115 9.86 5.36 36.52
N LYS A 116 8.93 4.63 37.15
CA LYS A 116 7.66 4.23 36.52
C LYS A 116 6.91 5.43 35.89
N ARG A 117 7.04 6.61 36.52
CA ARG A 117 6.49 7.88 36.03
C ARG A 117 7.18 8.37 34.75
N GLU A 118 8.50 8.33 34.66
CA GLU A 118 9.23 8.72 33.44
C GLU A 118 8.88 7.78 32.27
N LEU A 119 8.66 6.49 32.54
CA LEU A 119 8.22 5.54 31.52
C LEU A 119 6.83 5.90 30.98
N GLN A 120 5.86 6.18 31.86
CA GLN A 120 4.52 6.62 31.47
C GLN A 120 4.55 7.91 30.65
N LEU A 121 5.34 8.90 31.08
CA LEU A 121 5.48 10.15 30.33
C LEU A 121 6.11 9.94 28.96
N ARG A 122 7.08 9.01 28.84
CA ARG A 122 7.68 8.66 27.55
C ARG A 122 6.67 7.99 26.62
N GLU A 123 5.84 7.09 27.15
CA GLU A 123 4.74 6.46 26.41
C GLU A 123 3.72 7.50 25.92
N GLU A 124 3.32 8.44 26.78
CA GLU A 124 2.45 9.56 26.38
C GLU A 124 3.08 10.46 25.31
N ALA A 125 4.39 10.72 25.39
CA ALA A 125 5.10 11.51 24.39
C ALA A 125 5.18 10.77 23.04
N MET A 126 5.39 9.45 23.07
CA MET A 126 5.39 8.60 21.88
C MET A 126 4.01 8.59 21.22
N ALA A 127 2.93 8.39 22.00
CA ALA A 127 1.57 8.43 21.48
C ALA A 127 1.22 9.78 20.81
N ARG A 128 1.71 10.90 21.36
CA ARG A 128 1.55 12.23 20.72
C ARG A 128 2.35 12.37 19.43
N ALA A 129 3.57 11.84 19.40
CA ALA A 129 4.40 11.85 18.19
C ALA A 129 3.75 11.00 17.07
N ASP A 130 3.20 9.84 17.42
CA ASP A 130 2.48 8.98 16.49
C ASP A 130 1.24 9.69 15.93
N LEU A 131 0.43 10.32 16.79
CA LEU A 131 -0.74 11.08 16.34
C LEU A 131 -0.35 12.23 15.39
N ALA A 132 0.68 13.01 15.73
CA ALA A 132 1.18 14.07 14.86
C ALA A 132 1.75 13.54 13.54
N ALA A 133 2.39 12.37 13.55
CA ALA A 133 2.85 11.71 12.34
C ALA A 133 1.67 11.29 11.44
N THR A 134 0.61 10.70 12.02
CA THR A 134 -0.60 10.36 11.25
C THR A 134 -1.26 11.58 10.64
N GLU A 135 -1.36 12.69 11.39
CA GLU A 135 -1.88 13.96 10.88
C GLU A 135 -1.01 14.49 9.73
N SER A 136 0.32 14.46 9.87
CA SER A 136 1.24 14.84 8.79
C SER A 136 1.06 13.97 7.54
N THR A 137 0.79 12.67 7.68
CA THR A 137 0.53 11.80 6.52
C THR A 137 -0.81 12.10 5.84
N LEU A 138 -1.84 12.44 6.60
CA LEU A 138 -3.13 12.87 6.04
C LEU A 138 -2.97 14.19 5.28
N LYS A 139 -2.24 15.16 5.84
CA LYS A 139 -1.96 16.44 5.17
C LYS A 139 -1.10 16.29 3.92
N LEU A 140 -0.18 15.33 3.89
CA LEU A 140 0.54 14.98 2.67
C LEU A 140 -0.41 14.48 1.58
N GLN A 141 -1.36 13.61 1.94
CA GLN A 141 -2.37 13.12 1.00
C GLN A 141 -3.24 14.24 0.45
N GLU A 142 -3.72 15.15 1.31
CA GLU A 142 -4.49 16.33 0.87
C GLU A 142 -3.69 17.21 -0.11
N PHE A 143 -2.40 17.43 0.14
CA PHE A 143 -1.54 18.18 -0.77
C PHE A 143 -1.33 17.45 -2.11
N GLU A 144 -1.06 16.15 -2.07
CA GLU A 144 -0.90 15.34 -3.29
C GLU A 144 -2.17 15.34 -4.14
N ASP A 145 -3.34 15.21 -3.51
CA ASP A 145 -4.63 15.20 -4.19
C ASP A 145 -4.91 16.58 -4.83
N ALA A 146 -4.65 17.69 -4.11
CA ALA A 146 -4.79 19.05 -4.65
C ALA A 146 -3.85 19.34 -5.83
N SER A 147 -2.59 18.90 -5.74
CA SER A 147 -1.58 19.04 -6.80
C SER A 147 -1.96 18.23 -8.04
N PHE A 148 -2.53 17.04 -7.84
CA PHE A 148 -3.01 16.20 -8.92
C PHE A 148 -4.23 16.80 -9.64
N GLU A 149 -5.18 17.36 -8.90
CA GLU A 149 -6.33 18.07 -9.50
C GLU A 149 -5.90 19.26 -10.33
N LEU A 150 -4.91 20.03 -9.87
CA LEU A 150 -4.33 21.13 -10.63
C LEU A 150 -3.75 20.62 -11.97
N PHE A 151 -2.98 19.53 -11.92
CA PHE A 151 -2.41 18.93 -13.13
C PHE A 151 -3.49 18.54 -14.14
N LEU A 152 -4.61 17.97 -13.68
CA LEU A 152 -5.73 17.60 -14.54
C LEU A 152 -6.38 18.82 -15.20
N LEU A 153 -6.61 19.89 -14.44
CA LEU A 153 -7.17 21.13 -14.98
C LEU A 153 -6.24 21.76 -16.03
N GLU A 154 -4.93 21.72 -15.82
CA GLU A 154 -3.95 22.20 -16.81
C GLU A 154 -3.94 21.36 -18.09
N GLU A 155 -4.12 20.04 -17.98
CA GLU A 155 -4.24 19.15 -19.14
C GLU A 155 -5.56 19.40 -19.89
N GLU A 156 -6.68 19.56 -19.17
CA GLU A 156 -7.98 19.92 -19.75
C GLU A 156 -7.91 21.24 -20.52
N LEU A 157 -7.24 22.26 -19.96
CA LEU A 157 -7.04 23.54 -20.62
C LEU A 157 -6.17 23.44 -21.88
N LYS A 158 -5.11 22.62 -21.88
CA LYS A 158 -4.33 22.35 -23.11
C LYS A 158 -5.18 21.69 -24.20
N ASN A 159 -6.01 20.73 -23.81
CA ASN A 159 -6.94 20.06 -24.73
C ASN A 159 -8.02 21.02 -25.25
N ALA A 160 -8.48 21.95 -24.40
CA ALA A 160 -9.44 22.97 -24.77
C ALA A 160 -8.92 23.90 -25.87
N TYR A 161 -7.66 24.33 -25.81
CA TYR A 161 -7.04 25.18 -26.85
C TYR A 161 -6.84 24.48 -28.19
N THR A 162 -6.63 23.17 -28.19
CA THR A 162 -6.45 22.40 -29.43
C THR A 162 -7.78 22.00 -30.08
N ASN A 163 -8.88 22.06 -29.33
CA ASN A 163 -10.19 21.66 -29.80
C ASN A 163 -10.98 22.86 -30.39
N PRO A 164 -11.31 22.86 -31.70
CA PRO A 164 -12.01 23.96 -32.36
C PRO A 164 -13.48 24.15 -31.90
N LYS A 165 -13.99 23.26 -31.03
CA LYS A 165 -15.37 23.34 -30.51
C LYS A 165 -15.48 24.06 -29.16
N THR A 166 -14.35 24.35 -28.50
CA THR A 166 -14.36 25.03 -27.20
C THR A 166 -14.61 26.52 -27.39
N THR A 167 -15.47 27.12 -26.56
CA THR A 167 -15.69 28.58 -26.59
C THR A 167 -14.70 29.32 -25.70
N ASP A 168 -14.38 30.57 -26.04
CA ASP A 168 -13.46 31.41 -25.26
C ASP A 168 -13.93 31.59 -23.80
N GLU A 169 -15.25 31.67 -23.57
CA GLU A 169 -15.82 31.74 -22.22
C GLU A 169 -15.51 30.50 -21.38
N GLN A 170 -15.51 29.31 -21.99
CA GLN A 170 -15.14 28.08 -21.29
C GLN A 170 -13.66 28.09 -20.91
N ILE A 171 -12.79 28.58 -21.80
CA ILE A 171 -11.35 28.71 -21.54
C ILE A 171 -11.12 29.63 -20.35
N VAL A 172 -11.73 30.82 -20.33
CA VAL A 172 -11.63 31.76 -19.20
C VAL A 172 -12.12 31.14 -17.89
N SER A 173 -13.20 30.36 -17.93
CA SER A 173 -13.69 29.66 -16.73
C SER A 173 -12.73 28.58 -16.22
N MET A 174 -12.01 27.90 -17.11
CA MET A 174 -10.99 26.91 -16.75
C MET A 174 -9.74 27.58 -16.18
N GLU A 175 -9.32 28.72 -16.77
CA GLU A 175 -8.22 29.53 -16.24
C GLU A 175 -8.50 30.01 -14.81
N GLN A 176 -9.72 30.49 -14.54
CA GLN A 176 -10.11 30.90 -13.18
C GLN A 176 -10.05 29.73 -12.19
N LYS A 177 -10.57 28.56 -12.57
CA LYS A 177 -10.50 27.36 -11.73
C LYS A 177 -9.06 26.95 -11.42
N ILE A 178 -8.14 27.08 -12.38
CA ILE A 178 -6.72 26.81 -12.17
C ILE A 178 -6.13 27.79 -11.15
N VAL A 179 -6.50 29.07 -11.20
CA VAL A 179 -6.04 30.06 -10.22
C VAL A 179 -6.52 29.71 -8.81
N ASP A 180 -7.81 29.37 -8.67
CA ASP A 180 -8.39 28.98 -7.39
C ASP A 180 -7.73 27.69 -6.85
N GLN A 181 -7.54 26.69 -7.71
CA GLN A 181 -6.88 25.42 -7.35
C GLN A 181 -5.40 25.61 -6.96
N ARG A 182 -4.67 26.52 -7.61
CA ARG A 182 -3.29 26.85 -7.22
C ARG A 182 -3.23 27.46 -5.84
N GLN A 183 -4.22 28.26 -5.47
CA GLN A 183 -4.32 28.80 -4.12
C GLN A 183 -4.59 27.67 -3.11
N GLU A 184 -5.47 26.74 -3.43
CA GLU A 184 -5.73 25.55 -2.60
C GLU A 184 -4.48 24.68 -2.43
N GLU A 185 -3.79 24.31 -3.53
CA GLU A 185 -2.55 23.55 -3.49
C GLU A 185 -1.51 24.23 -2.59
N LYS A 186 -1.35 25.56 -2.71
CA LYS A 186 -0.44 26.33 -1.87
C LYS A 186 -0.83 26.24 -0.39
N THR A 187 -2.12 26.39 -0.06
CA THR A 187 -2.59 26.28 1.32
C THR A 187 -2.40 24.87 1.90
N SER A 188 -2.67 23.83 1.11
CA SER A 188 -2.48 22.42 1.49
C SER A 188 -1.00 22.10 1.68
N LYS A 189 -0.11 22.64 0.84
CA LYS A 189 1.34 22.53 1.00
C LYS A 189 1.83 23.15 2.30
N GLU A 190 1.38 24.37 2.61
CA GLU A 190 1.73 25.04 3.87
C GLU A 190 1.21 24.26 5.08
N ALA A 191 0.00 23.70 5.01
CA ALA A 191 -0.58 22.88 6.07
C ALA A 191 0.21 21.57 6.29
N TYR A 192 0.63 20.91 5.21
CA TYR A 192 1.51 19.74 5.28
C TYR A 192 2.86 20.08 5.92
N GLU A 193 3.52 21.15 5.49
CA GLU A 193 4.80 21.55 6.07
C GLU A 193 4.71 21.88 7.56
N ARG A 194 3.63 22.54 7.99
CA ARG A 194 3.36 22.80 9.42
C ARG A 194 3.19 21.50 10.19
N SER A 195 2.41 20.56 9.67
CA SER A 195 2.15 19.26 10.31
C SER A 195 3.41 18.39 10.39
N ARG A 196 4.24 18.41 9.35
CA ARG A 196 5.53 17.72 9.33
C ARG A 196 6.48 18.27 10.39
N LYS A 197 6.64 19.60 10.47
CA LYS A 197 7.47 20.27 11.49
C LYS A 197 6.99 19.93 12.91
N LEU A 198 5.67 19.84 13.11
CA LEU A 198 5.06 19.45 14.38
C LEU A 198 5.37 17.99 14.74
N ALA A 199 5.24 17.06 13.79
CA ALA A 199 5.60 15.66 13.98
C ALA A 199 7.08 15.51 14.37
N ASP A 200 7.98 16.15 13.62
CA ASP A 200 9.43 16.15 13.90
C ASP A 200 9.75 16.73 15.29
N PHE A 201 9.01 17.76 15.70
CA PHE A 201 9.13 18.34 17.04
C PHE A 201 8.73 17.33 18.13
N TYR A 202 7.60 16.62 17.98
CA TYR A 202 7.18 15.62 18.97
C TYR A 202 8.13 14.42 19.04
N TYR A 203 8.66 13.94 17.92
CA TYR A 203 9.68 12.88 17.95
C TYR A 203 10.91 13.29 18.76
N LYS A 204 11.38 14.54 18.61
CA LYS A 204 12.50 15.07 19.41
C LYS A 204 12.20 15.14 20.90
N LEU A 205 10.93 15.19 21.31
CA LEU A 205 10.53 15.24 22.73
C LEU A 205 10.58 13.88 23.44
N VAL A 206 10.51 12.76 22.72
CA VAL A 206 10.39 11.41 23.29
C VAL A 206 11.58 11.06 24.18
N ASP A 207 12.79 11.41 23.77
CA ASP A 207 14.03 11.07 24.49
C ASP A 207 14.50 12.15 25.47
N LEU A 208 13.79 13.28 25.55
CA LEU A 208 14.13 14.38 26.46
C LEU A 208 13.58 14.12 27.88
N PRO A 209 14.32 14.53 28.94
CA PRO A 209 13.83 14.48 30.31
C PRO A 209 12.63 15.42 30.54
N GLU A 210 11.78 15.08 31.54
CA GLU A 210 10.48 15.73 31.82
C GLU A 210 10.57 17.26 31.86
N ASP A 211 11.53 17.82 32.61
CA ASP A 211 11.69 19.28 32.77
C ASP A 211 11.96 19.99 31.45
N LYS A 212 12.75 19.38 30.56
CA LYS A 212 13.05 19.94 29.24
C LYS A 212 11.86 19.81 28.32
N ARG A 213 11.18 18.66 28.37
CA ARG A 213 9.98 18.38 27.58
C ARG A 213 8.87 19.38 27.87
N GLN A 214 8.56 19.62 29.15
CA GLN A 214 7.51 20.57 29.55
C GLN A 214 7.84 22.01 29.14
N LYS A 215 9.10 22.43 29.26
CA LYS A 215 9.54 23.77 28.81
C LYS A 215 9.36 23.96 27.30
N LEU A 216 9.73 22.96 26.50
CA LEU A 216 9.57 23.01 25.04
C LEU A 216 8.09 22.99 24.63
N LEU A 217 7.28 22.11 25.23
CA LEU A 217 5.84 22.07 25.00
C LEU A 217 5.18 23.42 25.29
N LYS A 218 5.52 24.04 26.43
CA LYS A 218 4.99 25.37 26.78
C LYS A 218 5.35 26.42 25.73
N LYS A 219 6.61 26.44 25.28
CA LYS A 219 7.06 27.36 24.23
C LYS A 219 6.32 27.15 22.91
N GLU A 220 6.04 25.89 22.56
CA GLU A 220 5.30 25.56 21.33
C GLU A 220 3.82 25.99 21.42
N TYR A 221 3.16 25.78 22.57
CA TYR A 221 1.79 26.26 22.79
C TYR A 221 1.71 27.79 22.74
N GLU A 222 2.68 28.50 23.31
CA GLU A 222 2.76 29.97 23.23
C GLU A 222 2.97 30.46 21.79
N LYS A 223 3.75 29.73 20.98
CA LYS A 223 3.97 30.04 19.57
C LYS A 223 2.70 29.84 18.75
N ARG A 224 2.03 28.69 18.90
CA ARG A 224 0.77 28.39 18.24
C ARG A 224 -0.35 29.36 18.62
N GLY A 225 -0.46 29.73 19.89
CA GLY A 225 -1.48 30.69 20.33
C GLY A 225 -1.33 32.05 19.65
N LYS A 226 -0.10 32.47 19.34
CA LYS A 226 0.16 33.69 18.55
C LYS A 226 -0.22 33.50 17.09
N GLU A 227 0.23 32.41 16.46
CA GLU A 227 -0.07 32.08 15.06
C GLU A 227 -1.60 31.95 14.82
N GLU A 228 -2.34 31.28 15.71
CA GLU A 228 -3.80 31.15 15.65
C GLU A 228 -4.52 32.50 15.83
N SER A 229 -4.03 33.36 16.72
CA SER A 229 -4.62 34.70 16.92
C SER A 229 -4.41 35.63 15.72
N GLU A 230 -3.26 35.50 15.03
CA GLU A 230 -2.98 36.25 13.80
C GLU A 230 -3.85 35.77 12.64
N LEU A 231 -4.01 34.44 12.48
CA LEU A 231 -4.91 33.85 11.48
C LEU A 231 -6.39 34.22 11.69
N MET A 232 -6.86 34.26 12.94
CA MET A 232 -8.22 34.72 13.25
C MET A 232 -8.40 36.21 12.98
N ALA A 233 -7.40 37.05 13.24
CA ALA A 233 -7.48 38.47 12.94
C ALA A 233 -7.61 38.73 11.42
N THR A 234 -6.90 37.96 10.59
CA THR A 234 -7.02 38.06 9.13
C THR A 234 -8.34 37.52 8.57
N ALA A 235 -8.90 36.47 9.18
CA ALA A 235 -10.18 35.89 8.71
C ALA A 235 -11.40 36.78 9.01
N ILE A 236 -11.32 37.63 10.05
CA ILE A 236 -12.41 38.55 10.43
C ILE A 236 -12.52 39.75 9.47
N GLU A 237 -11.46 40.11 8.74
CA GLU A 237 -11.50 41.18 7.74
C GLU A 237 -12.15 40.76 6.40
N GLU A 238 -12.26 39.46 6.11
CA GLU A 238 -12.82 38.95 4.85
C GLU A 238 -14.27 38.44 4.94
N SER A 239 -14.85 38.29 6.13
CA SER A 239 -16.23 37.81 6.30
C SER A 239 -17.24 38.95 6.41
N SER A 240 -17.97 39.21 5.33
CA SER A 240 -19.19 40.03 5.33
C SER A 240 -20.30 39.38 6.19
N PRO A 241 -21.12 40.15 6.95
CA PRO A 241 -22.01 39.58 7.96
C PRO A 241 -23.39 39.22 7.38
N GLY A 242 -23.80 37.95 7.51
CA GLY A 242 -25.20 37.59 7.33
C GLY A 242 -25.49 36.10 7.17
N LEU A 243 -25.87 35.44 8.27
CA LEU A 243 -27.06 34.57 8.38
C LEU A 243 -27.04 33.87 9.75
N VAL A 244 -27.88 34.32 10.67
CA VAL A 244 -28.25 33.55 11.87
C VAL A 244 -29.73 33.79 12.11
N ASP A 245 -30.57 32.80 11.77
CA ASP A 245 -32.00 32.63 12.09
C ASP A 245 -32.52 31.49 11.18
N GLU A 246 -33.23 30.42 11.56
CA GLU A 246 -33.95 29.98 12.76
C GLU A 246 -33.95 28.43 12.75
N LEU A 247 -33.84 27.77 13.91
CA LEU A 247 -34.30 26.38 14.07
C LEU A 247 -35.21 26.30 15.32
N HIS A 248 -36.50 26.47 15.10
CA HIS A 248 -37.54 26.14 16.06
C HIS A 248 -37.81 24.63 16.05
N ILE A 249 -37.48 23.95 17.16
CA ILE A 249 -37.83 22.54 17.40
C ILE A 249 -39.09 22.50 18.26
N GLU A 250 -40.24 22.21 17.66
CA GLU A 250 -41.47 21.91 18.39
C GLU A 250 -41.35 20.56 19.12
N LYS A 251 -41.48 20.58 20.45
CA LYS A 251 -41.61 19.38 21.27
C LYS A 251 -43.05 18.87 21.17
N LYS A 252 -43.27 17.78 20.44
CA LYS A 252 -44.51 16.97 20.57
C LYS A 252 -44.34 15.95 21.68
N GLU A 253 -45.25 16.00 22.66
CA GLU A 253 -45.37 14.99 23.71
C GLU A 253 -45.85 13.66 23.10
N PHE A 254 -45.06 12.60 23.30
CA PHE A 254 -45.31 11.27 22.76
C PHE A 254 -46.05 10.42 23.82
N ASP A 255 -47.24 9.92 23.47
CA ASP A 255 -48.11 9.18 24.37
C ASP A 255 -47.55 7.77 24.68
N VAL A 256 -47.39 7.46 25.96
CA VAL A 256 -46.64 6.30 26.50
C VAL A 256 -47.34 4.96 26.23
N LYS A 257 -48.60 4.97 25.79
CA LYS A 257 -49.37 3.74 25.53
C LYS A 257 -49.06 3.08 24.18
N ASP A 258 -48.57 3.82 23.18
CA ASP A 258 -48.19 3.25 21.87
C ASP A 258 -46.84 2.50 21.89
N LEU A 259 -45.94 2.86 22.82
CA LEU A 259 -44.64 2.21 22.99
C LEU A 259 -44.74 0.74 23.43
N LYS A 260 -45.78 0.37 24.18
CA LYS A 260 -45.97 -1.03 24.64
C LYS A 260 -46.55 -1.93 23.55
N ALA A 261 -47.37 -1.39 22.64
CA ALA A 261 -47.87 -2.13 21.49
C ALA A 261 -46.79 -2.29 20.39
N GLN A 262 -45.92 -1.29 20.21
CA GLN A 262 -44.78 -1.39 19.29
C GLN A 262 -43.68 -2.35 19.79
N LYS A 263 -43.35 -2.37 21.09
CA LYS A 263 -42.37 -3.32 21.66
C LYS A 263 -42.72 -4.78 21.39
N LYS A 264 -44.01 -5.14 21.49
CA LYS A 264 -44.46 -6.53 21.28
C LYS A 264 -44.45 -6.96 19.80
N ARG A 265 -44.38 -6.03 18.85
CA ARG A 265 -44.16 -6.29 17.42
C ARG A 265 -42.68 -6.28 17.03
N GLN A 266 -41.82 -5.55 17.75
CA GLN A 266 -40.39 -5.45 17.47
C GLN A 266 -39.57 -6.66 17.93
N GLU A 267 -39.99 -7.41 18.96
CA GLU A 267 -39.29 -8.62 19.43
C GLU A 267 -39.19 -9.74 18.37
N LYS A 268 -39.96 -9.69 17.28
CA LYS A 268 -39.86 -10.64 16.16
C LYS A 268 -39.09 -10.12 14.95
N ARG A 269 -38.56 -8.89 14.97
CA ARG A 269 -37.86 -8.25 13.85
C ARG A 269 -36.74 -7.31 14.30
N ASP A 270 -36.04 -7.63 15.38
CA ASP A 270 -34.82 -6.91 15.71
C ASP A 270 -33.71 -7.36 14.74
N LEU A 271 -33.73 -6.79 13.53
CA LEU A 271 -32.79 -7.07 12.45
C LEU A 271 -31.36 -6.62 12.81
N ILE A 272 -31.22 -5.74 13.81
CA ILE A 272 -29.93 -5.27 14.32
C ILE A 272 -29.32 -6.34 15.22
N SER A 273 -30.11 -6.90 16.16
CA SER A 273 -29.64 -7.92 17.09
C SER A 273 -29.58 -9.34 16.47
N TYR A 274 -30.42 -9.62 15.47
CA TYR A 274 -30.50 -10.92 14.79
C TYR A 274 -30.63 -10.73 13.28
N PRO A 275 -29.54 -10.31 12.60
CA PRO A 275 -29.56 -10.18 11.15
C PRO A 275 -29.89 -11.54 10.52
N PRO A 276 -30.76 -11.58 9.49
CA PRO A 276 -31.09 -12.82 8.80
C PRO A 276 -29.85 -13.40 8.16
N LYS A 277 -29.59 -14.70 8.41
CA LYS A 277 -28.41 -15.37 7.85
C LYS A 277 -28.44 -15.31 6.32
N PRO A 278 -27.31 -14.98 5.66
CA PRO A 278 -27.26 -14.94 4.21
C PRO A 278 -27.64 -16.30 3.62
N LYS A 279 -28.39 -16.29 2.50
CA LYS A 279 -28.74 -17.51 1.79
C LYS A 279 -27.47 -18.14 1.22
N CYS A 280 -27.30 -19.44 1.43
CA CYS A 280 -26.22 -20.17 0.79
C CYS A 280 -26.40 -20.17 -0.72
N PRO A 281 -25.36 -19.88 -1.52
CA PRO A 281 -25.44 -19.97 -2.96
C PRO A 281 -25.59 -21.43 -3.37
N GLU A 282 -26.14 -21.65 -4.56
CA GLU A 282 -26.28 -22.99 -5.12
C GLU A 282 -24.90 -23.62 -5.31
N MET A 283 -24.75 -24.86 -4.82
CA MET A 283 -23.49 -25.59 -4.89
C MET A 283 -23.52 -26.54 -6.09
N THR A 284 -22.45 -26.53 -6.87
CA THR A 284 -22.29 -27.47 -7.99
C THR A 284 -21.66 -28.76 -7.49
N VAL A 285 -22.38 -29.86 -7.62
CA VAL A 285 -21.87 -31.20 -7.31
C VAL A 285 -21.39 -31.84 -8.61
N GLY A 286 -20.09 -32.13 -8.69
CA GLY A 286 -19.47 -32.83 -9.81
C GLY A 286 -18.61 -34.00 -9.35
N TYR A 287 -18.01 -34.69 -10.30
CA TYR A 287 -17.00 -35.71 -10.05
C TYR A 287 -15.68 -35.23 -10.64
N ASN A 288 -14.59 -35.37 -9.90
CA ASN A 288 -13.27 -35.05 -10.43
C ASN A 288 -12.86 -36.17 -11.39
N GLU A 289 -12.64 -35.81 -12.66
CA GLU A 289 -12.37 -36.75 -13.77
C GLU A 289 -11.17 -37.66 -13.50
N PHE A 290 -10.13 -37.15 -12.84
CA PHE A 290 -8.92 -37.92 -12.57
C PHE A 290 -9.05 -38.86 -11.37
N THR A 291 -9.84 -38.49 -10.37
CA THR A 291 -9.93 -39.27 -9.11
C THR A 291 -11.21 -40.05 -8.96
N GLY A 292 -12.22 -39.78 -9.80
CA GLY A 292 -13.58 -40.29 -9.64
C GLY A 292 -14.28 -39.83 -8.35
N LYS A 293 -13.65 -38.96 -7.55
CA LYS A 293 -14.17 -38.53 -6.26
C LYS A 293 -15.17 -37.41 -6.44
N ARG A 294 -16.22 -37.42 -5.61
CA ARG A 294 -17.20 -36.34 -5.52
C ARG A 294 -16.50 -35.02 -5.16
N LYS A 295 -16.70 -34.01 -6.00
CA LYS A 295 -16.28 -32.62 -5.82
C LYS A 295 -17.53 -31.77 -5.62
N VAL A 296 -17.58 -31.02 -4.54
CA VAL A 296 -18.60 -29.99 -4.31
C VAL A 296 -17.90 -28.66 -4.44
N SER A 297 -18.31 -27.83 -5.39
CA SER A 297 -17.73 -26.50 -5.63
C SER A 297 -18.78 -25.44 -5.37
N MET A 298 -18.39 -24.39 -4.67
CA MET A 298 -19.17 -23.17 -4.57
C MET A 298 -18.81 -22.23 -5.72
N PRO A 299 -19.76 -21.39 -6.19
CA PRO A 299 -19.44 -20.33 -7.12
C PRO A 299 -18.47 -19.34 -6.48
N GLU A 300 -17.61 -18.78 -7.32
CA GLU A 300 -16.71 -17.72 -6.91
C GLU A 300 -17.50 -16.45 -6.61
N ALA A 301 -17.00 -15.65 -5.66
CA ALA A 301 -17.49 -14.30 -5.44
C ALA A 301 -16.33 -13.32 -5.40
N PHE A 302 -16.65 -12.08 -5.69
CA PHE A 302 -15.74 -10.96 -5.54
C PHE A 302 -15.25 -10.87 -4.09
N LEU A 303 -13.94 -10.64 -3.91
CA LEU A 303 -13.29 -10.58 -2.61
C LEU A 303 -12.54 -9.26 -2.40
N PHE A 304 -11.73 -8.85 -3.39
CA PHE A 304 -10.98 -7.62 -3.36
C PHE A 304 -10.78 -7.05 -4.76
N SER A 305 -10.44 -5.78 -4.82
CA SER A 305 -9.98 -5.11 -6.03
C SER A 305 -8.92 -4.08 -5.67
N LYS A 306 -8.03 -3.81 -6.62
CA LYS A 306 -6.97 -2.83 -6.45
C LYS A 306 -6.71 -2.12 -7.77
N THR A 307 -6.84 -0.81 -7.72
CA THR A 307 -6.51 0.06 -8.84
C THR A 307 -5.49 1.10 -8.38
N PRO A 308 -4.24 1.07 -8.88
CA PRO A 308 -3.25 2.09 -8.57
C PRO A 308 -3.77 3.48 -8.90
N LYS A 309 -3.59 4.47 -8.00
CA LYS A 309 -4.14 5.83 -8.14
C LYS A 309 -3.87 6.43 -9.54
N LYS A 310 -2.64 6.27 -10.05
CA LYS A 310 -2.19 6.75 -11.37
C LYS A 310 -2.99 6.19 -12.56
N MET A 311 -3.53 4.98 -12.44
CA MET A 311 -4.26 4.31 -13.53
C MET A 311 -5.78 4.45 -13.40
N ARG A 312 -6.29 4.96 -12.28
CA ARG A 312 -7.74 5.09 -12.04
C ARG A 312 -8.42 5.98 -13.08
N LEU A 313 -7.75 7.03 -13.55
CA LEU A 313 -8.26 7.93 -14.59
C LEU A 313 -8.35 7.28 -15.97
N LEU A 314 -7.39 6.41 -16.30
CA LEU A 314 -7.34 5.71 -17.58
C LEU A 314 -8.38 4.59 -17.65
N LEU A 315 -8.68 3.97 -16.50
CA LEU A 315 -9.51 2.78 -16.42
C LEU A 315 -10.98 3.03 -16.11
N LYS A 316 -11.41 4.27 -15.83
CA LYS A 316 -12.78 4.78 -15.57
C LYS A 316 -13.80 3.76 -15.03
N ASP A 317 -14.25 2.84 -15.88
CA ASP A 317 -15.32 1.87 -15.60
C ASP A 317 -14.82 0.47 -15.18
N ARG A 318 -13.50 0.27 -15.06
CA ARG A 318 -12.88 -1.03 -14.77
C ARG A 318 -11.83 -0.94 -13.69
N GLU A 319 -11.76 -1.98 -12.88
CA GLU A 319 -10.68 -2.18 -11.93
C GLU A 319 -9.43 -2.70 -12.65
N TYR A 320 -8.26 -2.26 -12.20
CA TYR A 320 -7.00 -2.77 -12.75
C TYR A 320 -6.77 -4.23 -12.34
N LEU A 321 -7.06 -4.57 -11.08
CA LEU A 321 -6.90 -5.90 -10.53
C LEU A 321 -8.14 -6.27 -9.72
N GLU A 322 -8.71 -7.42 -10.03
CA GLU A 322 -9.86 -7.99 -9.32
C GLU A 322 -9.53 -9.38 -8.80
N GLY A 323 -9.91 -9.65 -7.55
CA GLY A 323 -9.74 -10.92 -6.87
C GLY A 323 -11.08 -11.57 -6.58
N TYR A 324 -11.25 -12.80 -7.05
CA TYR A 324 -12.41 -13.64 -6.83
C TYR A 324 -11.99 -14.87 -6.04
N ALA A 325 -12.80 -15.25 -5.04
CA ALA A 325 -12.54 -16.42 -4.24
C ALA A 325 -13.71 -17.41 -4.29
N GLY A 326 -13.39 -18.70 -4.27
CA GLY A 326 -14.34 -19.79 -4.22
C GLY A 326 -13.83 -20.92 -3.31
N LEU A 327 -14.75 -21.71 -2.76
CA LEU A 327 -14.39 -22.91 -1.99
C LEU A 327 -14.79 -24.17 -2.74
N ALA A 328 -13.90 -25.16 -2.71
CA ALA A 328 -14.18 -26.48 -3.25
C ALA A 328 -13.82 -27.56 -2.23
N LYS A 329 -14.67 -28.57 -2.10
CA LYS A 329 -14.42 -29.77 -1.30
C LYS A 329 -14.34 -30.98 -2.20
N VAL A 330 -13.19 -31.65 -2.20
CA VAL A 330 -12.98 -32.91 -2.91
C VAL A 330 -12.74 -33.98 -1.86
N SER A 331 -13.71 -34.89 -1.69
CA SER A 331 -13.69 -35.86 -0.59
C SER A 331 -13.59 -35.17 0.78
N ASN A 332 -12.47 -35.31 1.49
CA ASN A 332 -12.24 -34.72 2.82
C ASN A 332 -11.29 -33.51 2.79
N LEU A 333 -10.78 -33.13 1.61
CA LEU A 333 -9.89 -32.00 1.44
C LEU A 333 -10.71 -30.79 0.99
N THR A 334 -10.45 -29.64 1.60
CA THR A 334 -11.06 -28.37 1.23
C THR A 334 -10.00 -27.48 0.64
N PHE A 335 -10.35 -26.80 -0.44
CA PHE A 335 -9.49 -25.89 -1.18
C PHE A 335 -10.14 -24.53 -1.27
N LEU A 336 -9.33 -23.50 -1.08
CA LEU A 336 -9.66 -22.12 -1.43
C LEU A 336 -9.09 -21.86 -2.83
N ASN A 337 -9.97 -21.63 -3.79
CA ASN A 337 -9.59 -21.23 -5.14
C ASN A 337 -9.63 -19.70 -5.19
N LEU A 338 -8.53 -19.10 -5.63
CA LEU A 338 -8.39 -17.67 -5.80
C LEU A 338 -8.12 -17.41 -7.29
N ARG A 339 -9.04 -16.70 -7.94
CA ARG A 339 -8.90 -16.24 -9.33
C ARG A 339 -8.62 -14.74 -9.31
N ILE A 340 -7.48 -14.34 -9.85
CA ILE A 340 -7.06 -12.95 -9.92
C ILE A 340 -7.05 -12.55 -11.39
N VAL A 341 -7.79 -11.51 -11.73
CA VAL A 341 -7.89 -10.98 -13.08
C VAL A 341 -7.21 -9.62 -13.10
N ILE A 342 -6.21 -9.47 -13.96
CA ILE A 342 -5.46 -8.21 -14.13
C ILE A 342 -5.74 -7.65 -15.52
N SER A 343 -6.25 -6.43 -15.59
CA SER A 343 -6.58 -5.69 -16.81
C SER A 343 -5.34 -5.11 -17.49
N SER A 344 -4.35 -5.95 -17.80
CA SER A 344 -3.14 -5.58 -18.54
C SER A 344 -2.57 -6.78 -19.30
N THR A 345 -2.18 -6.57 -20.56
CA THR A 345 -1.46 -7.58 -21.36
C THR A 345 -0.03 -7.81 -20.87
N SER A 346 0.54 -6.85 -20.13
CA SER A 346 1.91 -6.94 -19.59
C SER A 346 1.97 -7.52 -18.17
N ALA A 347 0.82 -7.84 -17.57
CA ALA A 347 0.76 -8.31 -16.18
C ALA A 347 1.65 -9.52 -15.88
N GLN A 348 1.81 -10.44 -16.84
CA GLN A 348 2.73 -11.58 -16.70
C GLN A 348 4.19 -11.15 -16.49
N LYS A 349 4.63 -10.05 -17.11
CA LYS A 349 6.00 -9.53 -16.94
C LYS A 349 6.14 -8.79 -15.61
N ASP A 350 5.10 -8.05 -15.22
CA ASP A 350 5.12 -7.17 -14.04
C ASP A 350 5.01 -7.98 -12.72
N TYR A 351 4.14 -8.99 -12.70
CA TYR A 351 3.88 -9.82 -11.52
C TYR A 351 4.61 -11.17 -11.55
N GLY A 352 4.98 -11.66 -12.74
CA GLY A 352 5.59 -12.98 -12.90
C GLY A 352 4.57 -14.10 -12.66
N LEU A 353 5.01 -15.13 -11.93
CA LEU A 353 4.24 -16.33 -11.62
C LEU A 353 4.02 -16.50 -10.11
N ILE A 354 3.07 -17.34 -9.74
CA ILE A 354 2.84 -17.76 -8.35
C ILE A 354 3.34 -19.20 -8.22
N GLU A 355 4.40 -19.40 -7.43
CA GLU A 355 5.00 -20.72 -7.26
C GLU A 355 4.16 -21.64 -6.36
N LYS A 356 4.20 -22.94 -6.65
CA LYS A 356 3.72 -23.95 -5.71
C LYS A 356 4.46 -23.83 -4.38
N GLY A 357 3.72 -23.78 -3.28
CA GLY A 357 4.27 -23.57 -1.94
C GLY A 357 4.50 -22.10 -1.59
N SER A 358 4.19 -21.16 -2.48
CA SER A 358 4.12 -19.73 -2.15
C SER A 358 3.09 -19.49 -1.03
N ARG A 359 3.35 -18.47 -0.22
CA ARG A 359 2.56 -18.16 0.97
C ARG A 359 1.45 -17.18 0.62
N LEU A 360 0.25 -17.49 1.08
CA LEU A 360 -0.87 -16.57 1.17
C LEU A 360 -1.10 -16.27 2.65
N THR A 361 -1.01 -15.00 3.05
CA THR A 361 -1.24 -14.61 4.45
C THR A 361 -2.54 -13.82 4.54
N ILE A 362 -3.50 -14.38 5.26
CA ILE A 362 -4.79 -13.74 5.54
C ILE A 362 -4.65 -13.08 6.91
N LYS A 363 -4.75 -11.75 6.96
CA LYS A 363 -4.77 -10.96 8.19
C LYS A 363 -6.22 -10.72 8.59
N PHE A 364 -6.51 -10.92 9.86
CA PHE A 364 -7.84 -10.74 10.42
C PHE A 364 -7.94 -9.40 11.15
N ILE A 365 -9.17 -8.94 11.38
CA ILE A 365 -9.45 -7.68 12.10
C ILE A 365 -8.91 -7.71 13.54
N ASP A 366 -8.81 -8.89 14.15
CA ASP A 366 -8.24 -9.08 15.50
C ASP A 366 -6.70 -8.96 15.53
N GLY A 367 -6.05 -8.72 14.39
CA GLY A 367 -4.60 -8.62 14.24
C GLY A 367 -3.88 -9.97 14.13
N THR A 368 -4.60 -11.09 14.26
CA THR A 368 -4.02 -12.42 14.02
C THR A 368 -3.92 -12.71 12.52
N SER A 369 -3.17 -13.74 12.14
CA SER A 369 -2.97 -14.10 10.74
C SER A 369 -2.96 -15.60 10.50
N GLN A 370 -3.59 -16.03 9.42
CA GLN A 370 -3.54 -17.41 8.93
C GLN A 370 -2.71 -17.48 7.65
N VAL A 371 -1.70 -18.35 7.64
CA VAL A 371 -0.88 -18.62 6.45
C VAL A 371 -1.39 -19.87 5.75
N LEU A 372 -1.52 -19.80 4.44
CA LEU A 372 -1.86 -20.88 3.52
C LEU A 372 -0.75 -21.04 2.47
N PHE A 373 -0.68 -22.21 1.85
CA PHE A 373 0.33 -22.52 0.84
C PHE A 373 -0.31 -22.92 -0.48
N ALA A 374 0.19 -22.36 -1.58
CA ALA A 374 -0.29 -22.66 -2.92
C ALA A 374 -0.02 -24.12 -3.29
N ASN A 375 -1.02 -24.79 -3.86
CA ASN A 375 -0.95 -26.20 -4.23
C ASN A 375 -0.41 -26.41 -5.67
N ASN A 376 -0.51 -25.39 -6.50
CA ASN A 376 -0.09 -25.37 -7.91
C ASN A 376 0.77 -24.13 -8.22
N THR A 377 1.63 -24.26 -9.24
CA THR A 377 2.35 -23.14 -9.85
C THR A 377 1.48 -22.55 -10.96
N VAL A 378 1.37 -21.23 -11.04
CA VAL A 378 0.49 -20.52 -11.99
C VAL A 378 1.25 -19.39 -12.65
N GLN A 379 1.33 -19.40 -13.99
CA GLN A 379 2.02 -18.36 -14.77
C GLN A 379 1.09 -17.22 -15.22
N GLY A 380 -0.22 -17.40 -15.06
CA GLY A 380 -1.24 -16.51 -15.60
C GLY A 380 -1.59 -16.88 -17.04
N GLU A 381 -2.87 -16.84 -17.40
CA GLU A 381 -3.36 -17.09 -18.75
C GLU A 381 -3.73 -15.76 -19.41
N VAL A 382 -3.14 -15.47 -20.59
CA VAL A 382 -3.38 -14.22 -21.32
C VAL A 382 -4.63 -14.39 -22.18
N ASN A 383 -5.63 -13.54 -21.96
CA ASN A 383 -6.74 -13.39 -22.86
C ASN A 383 -6.50 -12.18 -23.78
N SER A 384 -6.05 -12.44 -25.01
CA SER A 384 -5.76 -11.39 -25.99
C SER A 384 -6.98 -10.56 -26.41
N LEU A 385 -8.19 -11.13 -26.31
CA LEU A 385 -9.43 -10.43 -26.68
C LEU A 385 -9.81 -9.40 -25.63
N GLU A 386 -9.77 -9.80 -24.36
CA GLU A 386 -10.13 -8.94 -23.23
C GLU A 386 -8.96 -8.08 -22.74
N LYS A 387 -7.74 -8.36 -23.22
CA LYS A 387 -6.48 -7.75 -22.77
C LYS A 387 -6.25 -7.95 -21.27
N THR A 388 -6.68 -9.11 -20.75
CA THR A 388 -6.58 -9.48 -19.34
C THR A 388 -5.62 -10.64 -19.15
N VAL A 389 -5.06 -10.76 -17.96
CA VAL A 389 -4.29 -11.93 -17.52
C VAL A 389 -4.96 -12.50 -16.28
N THR A 390 -5.25 -13.80 -16.31
CA THR A 390 -5.97 -14.49 -15.23
C THR A 390 -5.06 -15.48 -14.52
N TYR A 391 -4.94 -15.37 -13.20
CA TYR A 391 -4.21 -16.31 -12.35
C TYR A 391 -5.19 -17.12 -11.50
N GLU A 392 -5.20 -18.45 -11.66
CA GLU A 392 -6.04 -19.36 -10.87
C GLU A 392 -5.22 -20.24 -9.92
N VAL A 393 -5.18 -19.85 -8.65
CA VAL A 393 -4.39 -20.54 -7.62
C VAL A 393 -5.30 -21.27 -6.66
N SER A 394 -4.91 -22.50 -6.28
CA SER A 394 -5.61 -23.27 -5.26
C SER A 394 -4.77 -23.38 -3.98
N TYR A 395 -5.39 -23.12 -2.84
CA TYR A 395 -4.77 -23.20 -1.51
C TYR A 395 -5.44 -24.30 -0.70
N TYR A 396 -4.63 -25.18 -0.11
CA TYR A 396 -5.15 -26.24 0.74
C TYR A 396 -5.56 -25.68 2.11
N LEU A 397 -6.78 -25.99 2.54
CA LEU A 397 -7.29 -25.65 3.87
C LEU A 397 -7.29 -26.89 4.76
N ASP A 398 -6.41 -26.88 5.75
CA ASP A 398 -6.40 -27.91 6.79
C ASP A 398 -7.54 -27.70 7.80
N LYS A 399 -7.75 -28.69 8.68
CA LYS A 399 -8.82 -28.62 9.68
C LYS A 399 -8.62 -27.46 10.67
N SER A 400 -7.38 -27.04 10.92
CA SER A 400 -7.03 -25.90 11.78
C SER A 400 -7.49 -24.60 11.13
N ALA A 401 -7.03 -24.33 9.91
CA ALA A 401 -7.36 -23.13 9.16
C ALA A 401 -8.87 -23.04 8.94
N LEU A 402 -9.56 -24.14 8.62
CA LEU A 402 -11.01 -24.15 8.50
C LEU A 402 -11.72 -23.71 9.80
N LYS A 403 -11.21 -24.06 10.98
CA LYS A 403 -11.79 -23.62 12.25
C LYS A 403 -11.53 -22.14 12.52
N THR A 404 -10.35 -21.65 12.17
CA THR A 404 -9.97 -20.24 12.32
C THR A 404 -10.77 -19.37 11.35
N LEU A 405 -10.73 -19.68 10.04
CA LEU A 405 -11.41 -18.94 8.98
C LEU A 405 -12.94 -18.96 9.10
N ARG A 406 -13.51 -19.92 9.82
CA ARG A 406 -14.94 -19.98 10.10
C ARG A 406 -15.41 -18.94 11.14
N LYS A 407 -14.50 -18.49 12.00
CA LYS A 407 -14.81 -17.58 13.12
C LYS A 407 -14.24 -16.18 12.94
N ALA A 408 -13.22 -16.06 12.11
CA ALA A 408 -12.46 -14.84 11.95
C ALA A 408 -13.01 -14.02 10.78
N GLU A 409 -13.02 -12.71 11.01
CA GLU A 409 -13.35 -11.67 10.05
C GLU A 409 -12.06 -11.21 9.35
N ILE A 410 -12.08 -11.14 8.03
CA ILE A 410 -10.89 -10.88 7.22
C ILE A 410 -10.71 -9.38 7.01
N ASP A 411 -9.48 -8.89 7.19
CA ASP A 411 -9.11 -7.49 6.95
C ASP A 411 -8.31 -7.35 5.65
N LYS A 412 -7.15 -8.03 5.57
CA LYS A 412 -6.22 -7.93 4.44
C LYS A 412 -5.75 -9.29 3.96
N LEU A 413 -5.41 -9.36 2.69
CA LEU A 413 -4.81 -10.53 2.06
C LEU A 413 -3.45 -10.16 1.48
N ARG A 414 -2.39 -10.81 1.95
CA ARG A 414 -1.04 -10.69 1.42
C ARG A 414 -0.74 -11.85 0.49
N LEU A 415 -0.52 -11.56 -0.77
CA LEU A 415 -0.15 -12.53 -1.80
C LEU A 415 1.33 -12.38 -2.14
N VAL A 416 1.99 -13.52 -2.35
CA VAL A 416 3.40 -13.57 -2.77
C VAL A 416 3.45 -13.95 -4.25
N TRP A 417 3.98 -13.02 -5.04
CA TRP A 417 4.31 -13.14 -6.45
C TRP A 417 5.78 -13.54 -6.61
N LEU A 418 6.21 -13.88 -7.82
CA LEU A 418 7.64 -14.08 -8.10
C LEU A 418 8.43 -12.77 -7.94
N THR A 419 7.84 -11.64 -8.32
CA THR A 419 8.50 -10.32 -8.27
C THR A 419 8.48 -9.66 -6.89
N GLY A 420 7.66 -10.16 -5.95
CA GLY A 420 7.53 -9.57 -4.62
C GLY A 420 6.28 -10.02 -3.88
N PHE A 421 5.77 -9.18 -2.98
CA PHE A 421 4.50 -9.43 -2.31
C PHE A 421 3.62 -8.19 -2.36
N GLU A 422 2.32 -8.38 -2.30
CA GLU A 422 1.35 -7.29 -2.31
C GLU A 422 0.23 -7.55 -1.31
N ASP A 423 -0.18 -6.50 -0.62
CA ASP A 423 -1.31 -6.51 0.31
C ASP A 423 -2.55 -5.93 -0.41
N TYR A 424 -3.67 -6.64 -0.25
CA TYR A 424 -5.00 -6.28 -0.76
C TYR A 424 -5.97 -6.12 0.39
N ASP A 425 -6.76 -5.05 0.35
CA ASP A 425 -7.83 -4.79 1.31
C ASP A 425 -9.08 -5.58 0.90
N ILE A 426 -9.73 -6.22 1.86
CA ILE A 426 -10.86 -7.13 1.61
C ILE A 426 -12.17 -6.37 1.84
N TYR A 427 -13.07 -6.39 0.86
CA TYR A 427 -14.37 -5.73 0.97
C TYR A 427 -15.43 -6.62 1.63
N GLU A 428 -15.35 -7.94 1.41
CA GLU A 428 -16.29 -8.91 1.95
C GLU A 428 -15.68 -9.65 3.16
N VAL A 429 -15.73 -8.99 4.32
CA VAL A 429 -15.10 -9.40 5.58
C VAL A 429 -15.56 -10.80 6.05
N ASP A 430 -16.85 -11.11 5.88
CA ASP A 430 -17.47 -12.37 6.33
C ASP A 430 -17.45 -13.47 5.25
N PHE A 431 -16.77 -13.25 4.12
CA PHE A 431 -16.84 -14.13 2.96
C PHE A 431 -16.49 -15.58 3.32
N LEU A 432 -15.33 -15.82 3.94
CA LEU A 432 -14.87 -17.18 4.24
C LEU A 432 -15.74 -17.86 5.30
N ALA A 433 -16.15 -17.12 6.34
CA ALA A 433 -17.01 -17.66 7.39
C ALA A 433 -18.34 -18.18 6.81
N ASN A 434 -19.00 -17.35 6.01
CA ASN A 434 -20.27 -17.69 5.36
C ASN A 434 -20.14 -18.86 4.39
N ARG A 435 -19.09 -18.87 3.56
CA ARG A 435 -18.87 -19.93 2.57
C ARG A 435 -18.50 -21.27 3.21
N ILE A 436 -17.67 -21.27 4.26
CA ILE A 436 -17.31 -22.50 4.99
C ILE A 436 -18.54 -23.09 5.67
N ASP A 437 -19.39 -22.27 6.28
CA ASP A 437 -20.64 -22.71 6.90
C ASP A 437 -21.59 -23.38 5.90
N CYS A 438 -21.70 -22.83 4.70
CA CYS A 438 -22.52 -23.42 3.64
C CYS A 438 -21.96 -24.75 3.12
N LEU A 439 -20.64 -24.90 3.02
CA LEU A 439 -19.99 -26.12 2.54
C LEU A 439 -20.01 -27.28 3.55
N GLN A 440 -20.24 -26.98 4.83
CA GLN A 440 -20.29 -27.97 5.92
C GLN A 440 -21.70 -28.44 6.31
N LYS A 441 -22.75 -27.80 5.79
CA LYS A 441 -24.13 -28.30 5.89
C LYS A 441 -24.30 -29.56 5.08
#